data_AF-A0A951KDR4-F1
#
_entry.id   AF-A0A951KDR4-F1
#
_cell.length_a   1.000
_cell.length_b   1.000
_cell.length_c   1.000
_cell.angle_alpha   90.00
_cell.angle_beta   90.00
_cell.angle_gamma   90.00
#
_symmetry.space_group_name_H-M   'P 1'
#
loop_
_entity.id
_entity.type
_entity.pdbx_description
1 polymer ?
#
loop_
_entity_poly.entity_id
_entity_poly.type
_entity_poly.pdbx_seq_one_letter_code
_entity_poly.pdbx_strand_id
1 'polypeptide(L)'
;MEREAVLVGIDAGTTKVTTLIGEVGRSGDVNVIGYGIAPSVGMKKGMVANIDQTVNSIASSVEKAERLSGYKISSAFVSVGGSHISSQNSRGVVAVSGHKREVSREDVGRATEAAKAVQVPSNREILHVVPRGYIVDGQEGIKDPLGMSAVRLEVETHIVAGAATSVQNLSKCIVTSGVQIDEMVISSLAAGEATLTDTEKELGVLVADIGGGTTDIAIFVDGAVYHTAVLPVGGINVTNDVAIGLRTSLNLAEEIKIKHGTASMAEVEPEELLNVAVLGEAGGQTIQRRRLCEIIEARMSEIYSLIREEVKRSGHAGMLPAGAVLTGGGARLAGADVLARDGLEMPVRIGAPQGIGGLMDQIGNPAFSTSIGLLLWGAHHLGEEPIGYGGNGVNPLSRVGEWIRNLFPG
;
A
#
# COMPACT_ATOMS: atom_id res chain seq x y z
N MET A 1 13.69 13.76 24.58
CA MET A 1 12.71 14.21 23.58
C MET A 1 11.36 13.79 24.11
N GLU A 2 10.45 14.76 24.31
CA GLU A 2 9.11 14.48 24.84
C GLU A 2 8.24 13.91 23.72
N ARG A 3 7.81 12.65 23.89
CA ARG A 3 6.96 11.88 22.99
C ARG A 3 5.54 12.44 22.97
N GLU A 4 4.97 12.63 21.78
CA GLU A 4 3.55 12.98 21.66
C GLU A 4 2.70 11.75 21.28
N ALA A 5 3.18 10.92 20.35
CA ALA A 5 2.56 9.64 20.02
C ALA A 5 3.57 8.61 19.49
N VAL A 6 3.21 7.33 19.60
CA VAL A 6 3.91 6.21 18.94
C VAL A 6 2.94 5.56 17.98
N LEU A 7 3.37 5.40 16.73
CA LEU A 7 2.61 4.77 15.66
C LEU A 7 3.28 3.47 15.25
N VAL A 8 2.47 2.50 14.84
CA VAL A 8 2.96 1.19 14.36
C VAL A 8 2.33 0.92 13.01
N GLY A 9 3.16 0.55 12.03
CA GLY A 9 2.73 0.11 10.70
C GLY A 9 3.08 -1.36 10.50
N ILE A 10 2.13 -2.18 10.07
CA ILE A 10 2.36 -3.58 9.68
C ILE A 10 1.98 -3.78 8.22
N ASP A 11 2.99 -4.06 7.39
CA ASP A 11 2.82 -4.43 5.99
C ASP A 11 2.97 -5.94 5.82
N ALA A 12 1.86 -6.65 5.61
CA ALA A 12 1.83 -8.10 5.43
C ALA A 12 1.92 -8.48 3.95
N GLY A 13 3.10 -8.31 3.36
CA GLY A 13 3.36 -8.61 1.95
C GLY A 13 3.43 -10.11 1.61
N THR A 14 3.44 -10.40 0.30
CA THR A 14 3.54 -11.78 -0.21
C THR A 14 4.91 -12.42 0.07
N THR A 15 6.00 -11.65 0.03
CA THR A 15 7.37 -12.15 0.20
C THR A 15 7.95 -11.88 1.58
N LYS A 16 7.52 -10.79 2.22
CA LYS A 16 7.96 -10.38 3.56
C LYS A 16 6.81 -9.73 4.32
N VAL A 17 6.87 -9.83 5.65
CA VAL A 17 6.13 -8.97 6.57
C VAL A 17 7.10 -7.94 7.12
N THR A 18 6.68 -6.67 7.13
CA THR A 18 7.44 -5.56 7.71
C THR A 18 6.63 -4.92 8.82
N THR A 19 7.22 -4.74 9.99
CA THR A 19 6.64 -3.99 11.10
C THR A 19 7.54 -2.81 11.40
N LEU A 20 7.00 -1.59 11.41
CA LEU A 20 7.74 -0.38 11.78
C LEU A 20 7.09 0.27 13.00
N ILE A 21 7.93 0.87 13.84
CA ILE A 21 7.51 1.65 15.00
C ILE A 21 8.08 3.05 14.82
N GLY A 22 7.20 4.04 14.71
CA GLY A 22 7.53 5.45 14.55
C GLY A 22 7.17 6.25 15.80
N GLU A 23 8.04 7.18 16.17
CA GLU A 23 7.77 8.21 17.17
C GLU A 23 7.39 9.50 16.45
N VAL A 24 6.25 10.08 16.80
CA VAL A 24 5.79 11.37 16.26
C VAL A 24 6.18 12.47 17.23
N GLY A 25 6.99 13.41 16.75
CA GLY A 25 7.37 14.61 17.50
C GLY A 25 6.30 15.69 17.44
N ARG A 26 6.41 16.70 18.30
CA ARG A 26 5.47 17.85 18.37
C ARG A 26 5.35 18.67 17.10
N SER A 27 6.36 18.62 16.24
CA SER A 27 6.37 19.26 14.92
C SER A 27 5.63 18.45 13.84
N GLY A 28 5.13 17.26 14.18
CA GLY A 28 4.56 16.30 13.23
C GLY A 28 5.60 15.38 12.58
N ASP A 29 6.90 15.62 12.82
CA ASP A 29 7.97 14.80 12.24
C ASP A 29 7.91 13.36 12.77
N VAL A 30 7.94 12.40 11.85
CA VAL A 30 7.96 10.96 12.18
C VAL A 30 9.40 10.45 12.18
N ASN A 31 9.80 9.76 13.24
CA ASN A 31 11.10 9.12 13.36
C ASN A 31 10.95 7.62 13.61
N VAL A 32 11.53 6.77 12.75
CA VAL A 32 11.51 5.32 12.97
C VAL A 32 12.47 4.95 14.09
N ILE A 33 11.93 4.36 15.15
CA ILE A 33 12.68 3.92 16.34
C ILE A 33 12.83 2.39 16.43
N GLY A 34 12.08 1.64 15.61
CA GLY A 34 12.21 0.19 15.53
C GLY A 34 11.65 -0.36 14.24
N TYR A 35 12.20 -1.48 13.79
CA TYR A 35 11.72 -2.22 12.64
C TYR A 35 11.89 -3.73 12.87
N GLY A 36 11.01 -4.49 12.24
CA GLY A 36 11.03 -5.93 12.18
C GLY A 36 10.72 -6.39 10.77
N ILE A 37 11.48 -7.35 10.28
CA ILE A 37 11.31 -7.92 8.95
C ILE A 37 11.34 -9.43 9.08
N ALA A 38 10.33 -10.10 8.54
CA ALA A 38 10.24 -11.55 8.53
C ALA A 38 9.85 -12.06 7.13
N PRO A 39 10.38 -13.21 6.67
CA PRO A 39 9.88 -13.86 5.47
C PRO A 39 8.38 -14.18 5.60
N SER A 40 7.62 -13.97 4.53
CA SER A 40 6.19 -14.29 4.47
C SER A 40 5.99 -15.65 3.78
N VAL A 41 5.34 -16.58 4.47
CA VAL A 41 5.11 -17.95 3.95
C VAL A 41 3.63 -18.34 3.86
N GLY A 42 2.74 -17.57 4.48
CA GLY A 42 1.28 -17.80 4.45
C GLY A 42 0.50 -16.88 3.50
N MET A 43 1.18 -15.94 2.82
CA MET A 43 0.56 -14.98 1.90
C MET A 43 0.77 -15.38 0.43
N LYS A 44 -0.22 -15.13 -0.41
CA LYS A 44 -0.14 -15.33 -1.86
C LYS A 44 -0.93 -14.25 -2.59
N LYS A 45 -0.26 -13.50 -3.48
CA LYS A 45 -0.86 -12.42 -4.28
C LYS A 45 -1.66 -11.42 -3.43
N GLY A 46 -1.08 -11.02 -2.29
CA GLY A 46 -1.69 -10.08 -1.35
C GLY A 46 -2.84 -10.65 -0.51
N MET A 47 -3.08 -11.97 -0.53
CA MET A 47 -4.15 -12.62 0.25
C MET A 47 -3.59 -13.70 1.17
N VAL A 48 -4.27 -13.93 2.29
CA VAL A 48 -3.93 -15.01 3.21
C VAL A 48 -4.29 -16.36 2.60
N ALA A 49 -3.28 -17.18 2.33
CA ALA A 49 -3.42 -18.55 1.86
C ALA A 49 -3.35 -19.58 3.01
N ASN A 50 -2.62 -19.26 4.09
CA ASN A 50 -2.54 -20.09 5.29
C ASN A 50 -2.48 -19.20 6.56
N ILE A 51 -3.49 -19.32 7.42
CA ILE A 51 -3.66 -18.48 8.61
C ILE A 51 -2.48 -18.63 9.58
N ASP A 52 -2.13 -19.85 9.96
CA ASP A 52 -1.12 -20.11 11.00
C ASP A 52 0.27 -19.65 10.55
N GLN A 53 0.62 -19.91 9.28
CA GLN A 53 1.86 -19.44 8.69
C GLN A 53 1.94 -17.91 8.64
N THR A 54 0.84 -17.24 8.27
CA THR A 54 0.79 -15.77 8.26
C THR A 54 0.89 -15.20 9.68
N VAL A 55 0.20 -15.78 10.66
CA VAL A 55 0.33 -15.40 12.10
C VAL A 55 1.78 -15.50 12.55
N ASN A 56 2.47 -16.60 12.25
CA ASN A 56 3.87 -16.78 12.63
C ASN A 56 4.81 -15.74 11.97
N SER A 57 4.61 -15.42 10.69
CA SER A 57 5.37 -14.38 9.99
C SER A 57 5.13 -12.99 10.61
N ILE A 58 3.88 -12.65 10.94
CA ILE A 58 3.53 -11.37 11.59
C ILE A 58 4.13 -11.30 12.99
N ALA A 59 3.91 -12.32 13.82
CA ALA A 59 4.44 -12.37 15.18
C ALA A 59 5.98 -12.24 15.20
N SER A 60 6.68 -12.89 14.27
CA SER A 60 8.14 -12.76 14.15
C SER A 60 8.58 -11.34 13.76
N SER A 61 7.84 -10.67 12.88
CA SER A 61 8.11 -9.27 12.52
C SER A 61 7.86 -8.33 13.71
N VAL A 62 6.74 -8.49 14.40
CA VAL A 62 6.38 -7.73 15.60
C VAL A 62 7.45 -7.89 16.68
N GLU A 63 7.84 -9.12 17.02
CA GLU A 63 8.84 -9.38 18.07
C GLU A 63 10.19 -8.69 17.78
N LYS A 64 10.63 -8.69 16.51
CA LYS A 64 11.88 -8.02 16.11
C LYS A 64 11.78 -6.50 16.27
N ALA A 65 10.65 -5.90 15.88
CA ALA A 65 10.42 -4.47 16.02
C ALA A 65 10.36 -4.04 17.49
N GLU A 66 9.65 -4.80 18.33
CA GLU A 66 9.58 -4.56 19.78
C GLU A 66 10.95 -4.68 20.44
N ARG A 67 11.73 -5.70 20.07
CA ARG A 67 13.08 -5.90 20.61
C ARG A 67 14.02 -4.75 20.27
N LEU A 68 13.94 -4.23 19.03
CA LEU A 68 14.81 -3.15 18.58
C LEU A 68 14.46 -1.79 19.23
N SER A 69 13.17 -1.50 19.38
CA SER A 69 12.68 -0.22 19.94
C SER A 69 12.55 -0.21 21.46
N GLY A 70 12.41 -1.38 22.10
CA GLY A 70 11.98 -1.50 23.49
C GLY A 70 10.50 -1.15 23.72
N TYR A 71 9.73 -0.90 22.66
CA TYR A 71 8.30 -0.57 22.74
C TYR A 71 7.45 -1.82 22.55
N LYS A 72 6.41 -1.99 23.38
CA LYS A 72 5.44 -3.09 23.25
C LYS A 72 4.31 -2.64 22.32
N ILE A 73 4.12 -3.35 21.21
CA ILE A 73 3.09 -3.06 20.21
C ILE A 73 1.72 -3.52 20.76
N SER A 74 0.77 -2.60 20.83
CA SER A 74 -0.63 -2.87 21.21
C SER A 74 -1.58 -2.85 20.01
N SER A 75 -1.38 -1.88 19.12
CA SER A 75 -2.20 -1.65 17.93
C SER A 75 -1.33 -1.19 16.76
N ALA A 76 -1.84 -1.29 15.54
CA ALA A 76 -1.14 -0.87 14.34
C ALA A 76 -2.09 -0.47 13.20
N PHE A 77 -1.60 0.40 12.32
CA PHE A 77 -2.09 0.56 10.95
C PHE A 77 -1.60 -0.63 10.13
N VAL A 78 -2.50 -1.24 9.35
CA VAL A 78 -2.21 -2.47 8.61
C VAL A 78 -2.42 -2.25 7.13
N SER A 79 -1.45 -2.62 6.29
CA SER A 79 -1.65 -2.56 4.84
C SER A 79 -2.63 -3.65 4.39
N VAL A 80 -3.49 -3.32 3.43
CA VAL A 80 -4.33 -4.27 2.73
C VAL A 80 -4.17 -4.06 1.22
N GLY A 81 -3.90 -5.15 0.50
CA GLY A 81 -3.72 -5.16 -0.95
C GLY A 81 -4.31 -6.43 -1.55
N GLY A 82 -3.86 -6.82 -2.73
CA GLY A 82 -4.30 -8.06 -3.39
C GLY A 82 -5.44 -7.86 -4.40
N SER A 83 -5.57 -8.82 -5.33
CA SER A 83 -6.47 -8.71 -6.50
C SER A 83 -7.96 -8.70 -6.19
N HIS A 84 -8.33 -8.77 -4.91
CA HIS A 84 -9.70 -8.69 -4.45
C HIS A 84 -10.13 -7.25 -4.17
N ILE A 85 -9.22 -6.28 -4.21
CA ILE A 85 -9.51 -4.84 -4.09
C ILE A 85 -10.15 -4.33 -5.38
N SER A 86 -11.16 -3.48 -5.24
CA SER A 86 -11.81 -2.75 -6.33
C SER A 86 -12.06 -1.32 -5.91
N SER A 87 -12.16 -0.42 -6.88
CA SER A 87 -12.49 0.97 -6.62
C SER A 87 -13.53 1.50 -7.58
N GLN A 88 -14.23 2.56 -7.15
CA GLN A 88 -15.15 3.30 -7.99
C GLN A 88 -15.29 4.73 -7.48
N ASN A 89 -15.57 5.65 -8.39
CA ASN A 89 -15.92 7.01 -8.02
C ASN A 89 -17.44 7.13 -7.82
N SER A 90 -17.84 7.95 -6.84
CA SER A 90 -19.24 8.22 -6.51
C SER A 90 -19.43 9.70 -6.20
N ARG A 91 -20.65 10.18 -6.39
CA ARG A 91 -21.04 11.55 -6.06
C ARG A 91 -22.17 11.55 -5.05
N GLY A 92 -21.97 12.24 -3.94
CA GLY A 92 -23.00 12.51 -2.94
C GLY A 92 -23.54 13.92 -3.09
N VAL A 93 -24.84 14.12 -2.88
CA VAL A 93 -25.51 15.41 -3.02
C VAL A 93 -26.43 15.65 -1.84
N VAL A 94 -26.31 16.81 -1.20
CA VAL A 94 -27.17 17.23 -0.09
C VAL A 94 -27.57 18.69 -0.21
N ALA A 95 -28.71 19.02 0.38
CA ALA A 95 -29.09 20.41 0.64
C ALA A 95 -28.36 20.90 1.90
N VAL A 96 -27.80 22.11 1.84
CA VAL A 96 -27.15 22.76 2.98
C VAL A 96 -28.21 23.16 3.99
N SER A 97 -28.02 22.70 5.22
CA SER A 97 -28.97 22.90 6.31
C SER A 97 -28.69 24.20 7.07
N GLY A 98 -29.69 24.69 7.83
CA GLY A 98 -29.53 25.88 8.67
C GLY A 98 -30.00 27.20 8.05
N HIS A 99 -30.22 28.21 8.91
CA HIS A 99 -30.86 29.47 8.52
C HIS A 99 -29.94 30.40 7.71
N LYS A 100 -28.62 30.24 7.87
CA LYS A 100 -27.61 31.06 7.18
C LYS A 100 -27.16 30.48 5.83
N ARG A 101 -27.60 29.26 5.47
CA ARG A 101 -27.19 28.54 4.26
C ARG A 101 -25.66 28.49 4.11
N GLU A 102 -25.00 28.20 5.22
CA GLU A 102 -23.54 28.14 5.29
C GLU A 102 -23.15 26.67 5.48
N VAL A 103 -22.23 26.18 4.67
CA VAL A 103 -21.79 24.78 4.71
C VAL A 103 -21.12 24.48 6.04
N SER A 104 -21.70 23.53 6.77
CA SER A 104 -21.21 23.02 8.04
C SER A 104 -20.51 21.66 7.89
N ARG A 105 -19.78 21.22 8.93
CA ARG A 105 -19.20 19.87 8.98
C ARG A 105 -20.25 18.77 8.89
N GLU A 106 -21.46 19.02 9.42
CA GLU A 106 -22.57 18.08 9.29
C GLU A 106 -23.01 17.95 7.84
N ASP A 107 -23.08 19.04 7.07
CA ASP A 107 -23.39 18.99 5.64
C ASP A 107 -22.34 18.19 4.86
N VAL A 108 -21.05 18.40 5.16
CA VAL A 108 -19.95 17.63 4.57
C VAL A 108 -20.09 16.14 4.91
N GLY A 109 -20.33 15.79 6.17
CA GLY A 109 -20.54 14.41 6.60
C GLY A 109 -21.72 13.76 5.88
N ARG A 110 -22.87 14.45 5.80
CA ARG A 110 -24.06 13.97 5.08
C ARG A 110 -23.80 13.80 3.59
N ALA A 111 -23.05 14.71 2.95
CA ALA A 111 -22.66 14.59 1.55
C ALA A 111 -21.80 13.34 1.33
N THR A 112 -20.80 13.12 2.20
CA THR A 112 -19.92 11.95 2.12
C THR A 112 -20.70 10.66 2.35
N GLU A 113 -21.61 10.61 3.32
CA GLU A 113 -22.50 9.44 3.52
C GLU A 113 -23.41 9.19 2.32
N ALA A 114 -23.96 10.24 1.70
CA ALA A 114 -24.74 10.10 0.47
C ALA A 114 -23.90 9.53 -0.68
N ALA A 115 -22.61 9.89 -0.77
CA ALA A 115 -21.70 9.33 -1.77
C ALA A 115 -21.45 7.83 -1.56
N LYS A 116 -21.50 7.34 -0.30
CA LYS A 116 -21.37 5.92 0.04
C LYS A 116 -22.56 5.06 -0.39
N ALA A 117 -23.69 5.66 -0.77
CA ALA A 117 -24.91 4.95 -1.18
C ALA A 117 -24.82 4.25 -2.55
N VAL A 118 -23.61 3.82 -2.94
CA VAL A 118 -23.37 2.97 -4.11
C VAL A 118 -23.69 1.52 -3.80
N GLN A 119 -24.05 0.76 -4.84
CA GLN A 119 -24.27 -0.67 -4.72
C GLN A 119 -22.92 -1.38 -4.53
N VAL A 120 -22.49 -1.54 -3.27
CA VAL A 120 -21.42 -2.47 -2.91
C VAL A 120 -22.03 -3.85 -2.72
N PRO A 121 -21.58 -4.88 -3.46
CA PRO A 121 -22.02 -6.25 -3.24
C PRO A 121 -21.89 -6.68 -1.78
N SER A 122 -22.84 -7.46 -1.28
CA SER A 122 -22.89 -7.87 0.14
C SER A 122 -21.71 -8.72 0.62
N ASN A 123 -20.91 -9.27 -0.32
CA ASN A 123 -19.68 -10.01 -0.03
C ASN A 123 -18.43 -9.11 -0.03
N ARG A 124 -18.60 -7.80 -0.11
CA ARG A 124 -17.53 -6.80 -0.08
C ARG A 124 -17.77 -5.79 1.03
N GLU A 125 -16.70 -5.21 1.53
CA GLU A 125 -16.74 -4.15 2.53
C GLU A 125 -15.96 -2.93 2.02
N ILE A 126 -16.43 -1.75 2.40
CA ILE A 126 -15.77 -0.48 2.08
C ILE A 126 -14.58 -0.34 3.03
N LEU A 127 -13.41 -0.10 2.45
CA LEU A 127 -12.15 0.11 3.15
C LEU A 127 -11.83 1.59 3.26
N HIS A 128 -12.01 2.35 2.18
CA HIS A 128 -11.72 3.78 2.13
C HIS A 128 -12.82 4.53 1.39
N VAL A 129 -13.10 5.74 1.87
CA VAL A 129 -13.95 6.73 1.19
C VAL A 129 -13.21 8.04 1.23
N VAL A 130 -12.51 8.35 0.16
CA VAL A 130 -11.62 9.52 0.07
C VAL A 130 -12.33 10.63 -0.71
N PRO A 131 -12.68 11.77 -0.07
CA PRO A 131 -13.16 12.93 -0.80
C PRO A 131 -12.09 13.43 -1.78
N ARG A 132 -12.51 13.70 -3.02
CA ARG A 132 -11.66 14.22 -4.08
C ARG A 132 -11.84 15.72 -4.29
N GLY A 133 -13.02 16.22 -3.99
CA GLY A 133 -13.37 17.62 -4.15
C GLY A 133 -14.86 17.83 -3.95
N TYR A 134 -15.23 19.09 -3.89
CA TYR A 134 -16.60 19.54 -3.63
C TYR A 134 -17.10 20.40 -4.77
N ILE A 135 -18.41 20.40 -4.93
CA ILE A 135 -19.14 21.25 -5.86
C ILE A 135 -20.16 22.03 -5.03
N VAL A 136 -20.09 23.35 -5.10
CA VAL A 136 -20.91 24.25 -4.28
C VAL A 136 -21.79 25.08 -5.21
N ASP A 137 -23.11 24.85 -5.18
CA ASP A 137 -24.09 25.48 -6.08
C ASP A 137 -23.71 25.39 -7.58
N GLY A 138 -23.08 24.30 -7.99
CA GLY A 138 -22.64 24.04 -9.37
C GLY A 138 -21.24 24.57 -9.71
N GLN A 139 -20.55 25.22 -8.77
CA GLN A 139 -19.15 25.59 -8.92
C GLN A 139 -18.24 24.42 -8.52
N GLU A 140 -17.49 23.88 -9.48
CA GLU A 140 -16.54 22.77 -9.29
C GLU A 140 -15.17 23.27 -8.78
N GLY A 141 -14.31 22.32 -8.37
CA GLY A 141 -12.92 22.61 -7.98
C GLY A 141 -12.74 23.13 -6.54
N ILE A 142 -13.75 22.99 -5.69
CA ILE A 142 -13.68 23.40 -4.28
C ILE A 142 -12.98 22.31 -3.45
N LYS A 143 -11.89 22.65 -2.77
CA LYS A 143 -11.17 21.71 -1.88
C LYS A 143 -11.74 21.68 -0.46
N ASP A 144 -12.03 22.85 0.11
CA ASP A 144 -12.67 22.99 1.42
C ASP A 144 -13.94 23.85 1.28
N PRO A 145 -15.13 23.25 1.45
CA PRO A 145 -16.39 23.96 1.30
C PRO A 145 -16.86 24.60 2.62
N LEU A 146 -16.19 24.35 3.76
CA LEU A 146 -16.66 24.81 5.07
C LEU A 146 -16.74 26.33 5.14
N GLY A 147 -17.88 26.84 5.62
CA GLY A 147 -18.13 28.28 5.73
C GLY A 147 -18.61 28.93 4.42
N MET A 148 -18.67 28.21 3.30
CA MET A 148 -19.22 28.76 2.06
C MET A 148 -20.74 28.88 2.13
N SER A 149 -21.28 29.98 1.57
CA SER A 149 -22.73 30.14 1.42
C SER A 149 -23.23 29.35 0.23
N ALA A 150 -24.16 28.41 0.44
CA ALA A 150 -24.66 27.53 -0.60
C ALA A 150 -26.05 26.97 -0.30
N VAL A 151 -26.79 26.61 -1.35
CA VAL A 151 -28.04 25.85 -1.25
C VAL A 151 -27.78 24.36 -1.38
N ARG A 152 -26.84 23.97 -2.24
CA ARG A 152 -26.51 22.59 -2.59
C ARG A 152 -25.00 22.36 -2.44
N LEU A 153 -24.67 21.26 -1.77
CA LEU A 153 -23.32 20.74 -1.64
C LEU A 153 -23.26 19.38 -2.31
N GLU A 154 -22.29 19.18 -3.19
CA GLU A 154 -21.93 17.88 -3.75
C GLU A 154 -20.50 17.53 -3.34
N VAL A 155 -20.23 16.25 -3.17
CA VAL A 155 -18.88 15.72 -2.94
C VAL A 155 -18.62 14.62 -3.96
N GLU A 156 -17.44 14.67 -4.58
CA GLU A 156 -16.91 13.56 -5.35
C GLU A 156 -16.02 12.72 -4.44
N THR A 157 -16.23 11.40 -4.41
CA THR A 157 -15.47 10.48 -3.56
C THR A 157 -14.89 9.34 -4.37
N HIS A 158 -13.67 8.94 -4.04
CA HIS A 158 -13.10 7.65 -4.42
C HIS A 158 -13.43 6.62 -3.35
N ILE A 159 -14.17 5.58 -3.71
CA ILE A 159 -14.55 4.49 -2.81
C ILE A 159 -13.72 3.27 -3.14
N VAL A 160 -13.02 2.74 -2.14
CA VAL A 160 -12.27 1.49 -2.26
C VAL A 160 -12.95 0.42 -1.42
N ALA A 161 -13.15 -0.76 -2.02
CA ALA A 161 -13.77 -1.89 -1.36
C ALA A 161 -12.95 -3.17 -1.57
N GLY A 162 -12.98 -4.07 -0.60
CA GLY A 162 -12.34 -5.38 -0.64
C GLY A 162 -13.34 -6.51 -0.44
N ALA A 163 -13.01 -7.73 -0.88
CA ALA A 163 -13.76 -8.92 -0.48
C ALA A 163 -13.71 -9.12 1.04
N ALA A 164 -14.88 -9.17 1.69
CA ALA A 164 -14.99 -9.19 3.15
C ALA A 164 -14.23 -10.38 3.77
N THR A 165 -14.26 -11.55 3.12
CA THR A 165 -13.55 -12.75 3.61
C THR A 165 -12.03 -12.58 3.61
N SER A 166 -11.46 -11.96 2.58
CA SER A 166 -10.01 -11.71 2.51
C SER A 166 -9.56 -10.78 3.63
N VAL A 167 -10.35 -9.73 3.88
CA VAL A 167 -10.03 -8.75 4.90
C VAL A 167 -10.20 -9.32 6.31
N GLN A 168 -11.27 -10.09 6.55
CA GLN A 168 -11.47 -10.81 7.81
C GLN A 168 -10.34 -11.79 8.10
N ASN A 169 -9.83 -12.50 7.09
CA ASN A 169 -8.71 -13.42 7.26
C ASN A 169 -7.42 -12.68 7.66
N LEU A 170 -7.11 -11.55 7.02
CA LEU A 170 -5.97 -10.71 7.41
C LEU A 170 -6.16 -10.15 8.83
N SER A 171 -7.35 -9.63 9.13
CA SER A 171 -7.71 -9.11 10.46
C SER A 171 -7.47 -10.16 11.54
N LYS A 172 -7.93 -11.38 11.30
CA LYS A 172 -7.75 -12.52 12.19
C LYS A 172 -6.27 -12.81 12.41
N CYS A 173 -5.44 -12.80 11.38
CA CYS A 173 -4.00 -13.03 11.52
C CYS A 173 -3.32 -11.96 12.39
N ILE A 174 -3.66 -10.68 12.19
CA ILE A 174 -3.09 -9.56 12.98
C ILE A 174 -3.50 -9.68 14.46
N VAL A 175 -4.80 -9.84 14.73
CA VAL A 175 -5.34 -9.96 16.10
C VAL A 175 -4.80 -11.19 16.82
N THR A 176 -4.69 -12.32 16.13
CA THR A 176 -4.12 -13.56 16.70
C THR A 176 -2.63 -13.40 17.03
N SER A 177 -1.92 -12.50 16.34
CA SER A 177 -0.53 -12.15 16.63
C SER A 177 -0.39 -11.21 17.84
N GLY A 178 -1.49 -10.88 18.52
CA GLY A 178 -1.50 -10.04 19.72
C GLY A 178 -1.56 -8.54 19.46
N VAL A 179 -1.92 -8.11 18.25
CA VAL A 179 -1.95 -6.70 17.83
C VAL A 179 -3.37 -6.30 17.42
N GLN A 180 -3.88 -5.20 17.97
CA GLN A 180 -5.14 -4.59 17.52
C GLN A 180 -4.95 -3.82 16.21
N ILE A 181 -6.04 -3.57 15.49
CA ILE A 181 -5.98 -2.84 14.22
C ILE A 181 -6.57 -1.47 14.45
N ASP A 182 -5.75 -0.43 14.29
CA ASP A 182 -6.20 0.95 14.33
C ASP A 182 -6.97 1.28 13.05
N GLU A 183 -6.39 0.93 11.90
CA GLU A 183 -7.00 1.10 10.58
C GLU A 183 -6.38 0.13 9.56
N MET A 184 -7.15 -0.25 8.55
CA MET A 184 -6.62 -0.91 7.35
C MET A 184 -6.45 0.08 6.21
N VAL A 185 -5.23 0.23 5.72
CA VAL A 185 -4.87 1.20 4.69
C VAL A 185 -4.53 0.48 3.40
N ILE A 186 -5.07 0.94 2.27
CA ILE A 186 -4.77 0.34 0.97
C ILE A 186 -3.29 0.55 0.65
N SER A 187 -2.59 -0.51 0.26
CA SER A 187 -1.13 -0.47 0.05
C SER A 187 -0.69 0.63 -0.92
N SER A 188 -1.42 0.85 -2.03
CA SER A 188 -1.07 1.89 -2.99
C SER A 188 -1.29 3.31 -2.48
N LEU A 189 -2.24 3.54 -1.56
CA LEU A 189 -2.42 4.83 -0.89
C LEU A 189 -1.25 5.10 0.07
N ALA A 190 -0.91 4.12 0.91
CA ALA A 190 0.23 4.21 1.81
C ALA A 190 1.53 4.44 1.03
N ALA A 191 1.79 3.65 -0.02
CA ALA A 191 2.97 3.83 -0.87
C ALA A 191 3.02 5.22 -1.52
N GLY A 192 1.88 5.74 -1.97
CA GLY A 192 1.75 7.10 -2.50
C GLY A 192 2.14 8.15 -1.47
N GLU A 193 1.71 7.99 -0.22
CA GLU A 193 2.00 8.91 0.87
C GLU A 193 3.49 9.01 1.19
N ALA A 194 4.22 7.89 1.08
CA ALA A 194 5.65 7.88 1.32
C ALA A 194 6.50 8.42 0.16
N THR A 195 5.99 8.37 -1.09
CA THR A 195 6.85 8.48 -2.28
C THR A 195 6.50 9.63 -3.21
N LEU A 196 5.29 10.18 -3.11
CA LEU A 196 4.81 11.26 -3.94
C LEU A 196 4.95 12.61 -3.23
N THR A 197 5.26 13.63 -4.02
CA THR A 197 5.16 15.02 -3.58
C THR A 197 3.76 15.56 -3.84
N ASP A 198 3.35 16.59 -3.10
CA ASP A 198 2.06 17.26 -3.34
C ASP A 198 1.95 17.79 -4.77
N THR A 199 3.04 18.35 -5.32
CA THR A 199 3.09 18.81 -6.72
C THR A 199 2.77 17.70 -7.72
N GLU A 200 3.29 16.49 -7.50
CA GLU A 200 2.98 15.36 -8.39
C GLU A 200 1.52 14.93 -8.27
N LYS A 201 0.98 14.89 -7.03
CA LYS A 201 -0.43 14.58 -6.77
C LYS A 201 -1.37 15.61 -7.44
N GLU A 202 -1.02 16.89 -7.41
CA GLU A 202 -1.77 17.97 -8.08
C GLU A 202 -1.71 17.86 -9.60
N LEU A 203 -0.52 17.67 -10.17
CA LEU A 203 -0.34 17.66 -11.63
C LEU A 203 -0.97 16.43 -12.30
N GLY A 204 -1.04 15.30 -11.61
CA GLY A 204 -1.47 14.04 -12.18
C GLY A 204 -0.32 13.03 -12.24
N VAL A 205 -0.33 12.03 -11.36
CA VAL A 205 0.76 11.03 -11.23
C VAL A 205 0.22 9.62 -11.01
N LEU A 206 0.89 8.64 -11.61
CA LEU A 206 0.73 7.23 -11.31
C LEU A 206 1.75 6.81 -10.24
N VAL A 207 1.33 6.19 -9.15
CA VAL A 207 2.21 5.37 -8.30
C VAL A 207 1.95 3.90 -8.57
N ALA A 208 3.04 3.13 -8.77
CA ALA A 208 2.98 1.69 -8.93
C ALA A 208 3.98 1.02 -7.97
N ASP A 209 3.45 0.39 -6.92
CA ASP A 209 4.21 -0.44 -5.98
C ASP A 209 4.35 -1.86 -6.56
N ILE A 210 5.52 -2.17 -7.10
CA ILE A 210 5.83 -3.49 -7.64
C ILE A 210 6.36 -4.37 -6.50
N GLY A 211 5.42 -5.04 -5.84
CA GLY A 211 5.69 -5.94 -4.73
C GLY A 211 6.15 -7.33 -5.16
N GLY A 212 6.15 -8.25 -4.20
CA GLY A 212 6.54 -9.65 -4.45
C GLY A 212 5.53 -10.43 -5.28
N GLY A 213 4.23 -10.32 -4.97
CA GLY A 213 3.18 -11.08 -5.63
C GLY A 213 2.12 -10.24 -6.36
N THR A 214 2.19 -8.92 -6.20
CA THR A 214 1.23 -7.94 -6.73
C THR A 214 1.96 -6.69 -7.19
N THR A 215 1.31 -5.96 -8.09
CA THR A 215 1.62 -4.57 -8.39
C THR A 215 0.40 -3.76 -8.01
N ASP A 216 0.54 -2.93 -6.97
CA ASP A 216 -0.52 -2.09 -6.43
C ASP A 216 -0.43 -0.69 -7.06
N ILE A 217 -1.53 -0.20 -7.61
CA ILE A 217 -1.60 1.02 -8.42
C ILE A 217 -2.51 2.04 -7.74
N ALA A 218 -2.08 3.30 -7.72
CA ALA A 218 -2.96 4.45 -7.50
C ALA A 218 -2.64 5.57 -8.50
N ILE A 219 -3.68 6.27 -8.94
CA ILE A 219 -3.57 7.47 -9.77
C ILE A 219 -4.09 8.64 -8.95
N PHE A 220 -3.29 9.70 -8.84
CA PHE A 220 -3.66 10.95 -8.18
C PHE A 220 -3.85 12.04 -9.22
N VAL A 221 -4.90 12.85 -9.07
CA VAL A 221 -5.24 13.98 -9.94
C VAL A 221 -5.85 15.09 -9.09
N ASP A 222 -5.44 16.34 -9.30
CA ASP A 222 -5.90 17.51 -8.55
C ASP A 222 -5.73 17.35 -7.02
N GLY A 223 -4.68 16.65 -6.61
CA GLY A 223 -4.29 16.46 -5.21
C GLY A 223 -4.93 15.25 -4.52
N ALA A 224 -5.88 14.56 -5.17
CA ALA A 224 -6.60 13.44 -4.57
C ALA A 224 -6.51 12.15 -5.40
N VAL A 225 -6.67 11.00 -4.76
CA VAL A 225 -6.73 9.70 -5.46
C VAL A 225 -7.96 9.63 -6.36
N TYR A 226 -7.75 9.25 -7.62
CA TYR A 226 -8.78 9.07 -8.63
C TYR A 226 -9.11 7.60 -8.91
N HIS A 227 -8.07 6.76 -8.96
CA HIS A 227 -8.18 5.35 -9.33
C HIS A 227 -7.24 4.51 -8.49
N THR A 228 -7.71 3.34 -8.04
CA THR A 228 -6.87 2.32 -7.42
C THR A 228 -7.17 0.94 -8.00
N ALA A 229 -6.12 0.15 -8.20
CA ALA A 229 -6.22 -1.20 -8.75
C ALA A 229 -5.05 -2.06 -8.27
N VAL A 230 -5.23 -3.38 -8.30
CA VAL A 230 -4.17 -4.34 -7.96
C VAL A 230 -4.03 -5.39 -9.06
N LEU A 231 -2.83 -5.47 -9.63
CA LEU A 231 -2.48 -6.48 -10.63
C LEU A 231 -1.86 -7.70 -9.94
N PRO A 232 -2.31 -8.93 -10.23
CA PRO A 232 -1.83 -10.16 -9.56
C PRO A 232 -0.51 -10.70 -10.15
N VAL A 233 0.42 -9.78 -10.43
CA VAL A 233 1.78 -10.02 -10.96
C VAL A 233 2.77 -9.18 -10.16
N GLY A 234 3.99 -9.67 -9.94
CA GLY A 234 5.04 -8.94 -9.21
C GLY A 234 6.40 -9.60 -9.36
N GLY A 235 7.32 -9.30 -8.45
CA GLY A 235 8.70 -9.78 -8.50
C GLY A 235 8.88 -11.30 -8.48
N ILE A 236 7.94 -12.07 -7.91
CA ILE A 236 7.95 -13.54 -7.96
C ILE A 236 7.75 -14.06 -9.37
N ASN A 237 6.98 -13.37 -10.22
CA ASN A 237 6.82 -13.78 -11.61
C ASN A 237 8.15 -13.72 -12.37
N VAL A 238 8.96 -12.70 -12.10
CA VAL A 238 10.33 -12.58 -12.62
C VAL A 238 11.18 -13.76 -12.15
N THR A 239 11.13 -14.08 -10.86
CA THR A 239 11.86 -15.21 -10.27
C THR A 239 11.48 -16.55 -10.89
N ASN A 240 10.18 -16.77 -11.11
CA ASN A 240 9.69 -18.00 -11.72
C ASN A 240 10.20 -18.14 -13.16
N ASP A 241 10.18 -17.07 -13.94
CA ASP A 241 10.68 -17.08 -15.31
C ASP A 241 12.20 -17.31 -15.36
N VAL A 242 12.95 -16.71 -14.43
CA VAL A 242 14.39 -16.96 -14.29
C VAL A 242 14.66 -18.42 -13.93
N ALA A 243 13.91 -18.99 -12.99
CA ALA A 243 14.05 -20.40 -12.60
C ALA A 243 13.80 -21.34 -13.79
N ILE A 244 12.75 -21.09 -14.57
CA ILE A 244 12.42 -21.87 -15.77
C ILE A 244 13.48 -21.68 -16.85
N GLY A 245 13.81 -20.42 -17.17
CA GLY A 245 14.70 -20.07 -18.27
C GLY A 245 16.16 -20.47 -18.05
N LEU A 246 16.63 -20.46 -16.80
CA LEU A 246 17.97 -20.91 -16.40
C LEU A 246 17.98 -22.35 -15.85
N ARG A 247 16.82 -23.02 -15.79
CA ARG A 247 16.64 -24.39 -15.27
C ARG A 247 17.26 -24.58 -13.89
N THR A 248 16.92 -23.67 -12.97
CA THR A 248 17.47 -23.63 -11.61
C THR A 248 16.36 -23.59 -10.56
N SER A 249 16.72 -23.71 -9.28
CA SER A 249 15.74 -23.64 -8.19
C SER A 249 15.21 -22.21 -7.99
N LEU A 250 14.00 -22.06 -7.44
CA LEU A 250 13.42 -20.74 -7.14
C LEU A 250 14.30 -19.91 -6.20
N ASN A 251 14.90 -20.56 -5.20
CA ASN A 251 15.78 -19.88 -4.24
C ASN A 251 17.01 -19.31 -4.95
N LEU A 252 17.64 -20.11 -5.82
CA LEU A 252 18.81 -19.66 -6.57
C LEU A 252 18.43 -18.61 -7.62
N ALA A 253 17.28 -18.75 -8.28
CA ALA A 253 16.77 -17.76 -9.20
C ALA A 253 16.54 -16.40 -8.52
N GLU A 254 15.97 -16.39 -7.30
CA GLU A 254 15.78 -15.14 -6.53
C GLU A 254 17.13 -14.50 -6.19
N GLU A 255 18.09 -15.31 -5.74
CA GLU A 255 19.43 -14.85 -5.41
C GLU A 255 20.12 -14.22 -6.63
N ILE A 256 20.09 -14.91 -7.77
CA ILE A 256 20.67 -14.42 -9.03
C ILE A 256 19.97 -13.13 -9.47
N LYS A 257 18.63 -13.08 -9.42
CA LYS A 257 17.85 -11.89 -9.78
C LYS A 257 18.24 -10.69 -8.93
N ILE A 258 18.34 -10.86 -7.61
CA ILE A 258 18.70 -9.77 -6.69
C ILE A 258 20.14 -9.31 -6.88
N LYS A 259 21.09 -10.24 -7.04
CA LYS A 259 22.53 -9.92 -7.10
C LYS A 259 23.02 -9.45 -8.47
N HIS A 260 22.43 -9.97 -9.54
CA HIS A 260 22.96 -9.80 -10.90
C HIS A 260 21.92 -9.36 -11.94
N GLY A 261 20.64 -9.29 -11.55
CA GLY A 261 19.57 -8.89 -12.43
C GLY A 261 19.64 -7.42 -12.86
N THR A 262 19.36 -7.17 -14.13
CA THR A 262 19.11 -5.85 -14.70
C THR A 262 18.01 -5.99 -15.76
N ALA A 263 17.26 -4.92 -15.95
CA ALA A 263 16.26 -4.74 -17.01
C ALA A 263 16.82 -3.92 -18.20
N SER A 264 18.11 -3.59 -18.19
CA SER A 264 18.78 -2.82 -19.25
C SER A 264 19.84 -3.66 -19.96
N MET A 265 19.53 -4.09 -21.19
CA MET A 265 20.49 -4.82 -22.03
C MET A 265 21.74 -4.00 -22.38
N ALA A 266 21.66 -2.67 -22.32
CA ALA A 266 22.79 -1.79 -22.56
C ALA A 266 23.86 -1.87 -21.46
N GLU A 267 23.52 -2.38 -20.27
CA GLU A 267 24.43 -2.54 -19.13
C GLU A 267 25.11 -3.91 -19.08
N VAL A 268 24.84 -4.78 -20.05
CA VAL A 268 25.29 -6.17 -20.04
C VAL A 268 26.28 -6.42 -21.18
N GLU A 269 27.49 -6.82 -20.80
CA GLU A 269 28.52 -7.20 -21.77
C GLU A 269 28.12 -8.51 -22.49
N PRO A 270 28.27 -8.61 -23.83
CA PRO A 270 27.73 -9.75 -24.60
C PRO A 270 28.20 -11.13 -24.14
N GLU A 271 29.44 -11.23 -23.64
CA GLU A 271 30.09 -12.47 -23.23
C GLU A 271 30.23 -12.59 -21.70
N GLU A 272 29.54 -11.75 -20.92
CA GLU A 272 29.64 -11.79 -19.47
C GLU A 272 29.07 -13.11 -18.90
N LEU A 273 29.93 -13.86 -18.22
CA LEU A 273 29.59 -15.10 -17.53
C LEU A 273 29.53 -14.87 -16.02
N LEU A 274 28.45 -15.33 -15.40
CA LEU A 274 28.29 -15.34 -13.95
C LEU A 274 28.48 -16.77 -13.45
N ASN A 275 29.38 -16.94 -12.47
CA ASN A 275 29.55 -18.20 -11.77
C ASN A 275 28.73 -18.16 -10.48
N VAL A 276 27.64 -18.93 -10.47
CA VAL A 276 26.70 -18.96 -9.35
C VAL A 276 26.92 -20.25 -8.57
N ALA A 277 27.22 -20.15 -7.27
CA ALA A 277 27.36 -21.33 -6.44
C ALA A 277 26.00 -22.04 -6.29
N VAL A 278 25.96 -23.34 -6.56
CA VAL A 278 24.79 -24.19 -6.31
C VAL A 278 25.06 -24.98 -5.04
N LEU A 279 24.20 -24.82 -4.04
CA LEU A 279 24.37 -25.45 -2.74
C LEU A 279 24.25 -26.98 -2.88
N GLY A 280 25.36 -27.71 -2.70
CA GLY A 280 25.41 -29.16 -2.83
C GLY A 280 26.00 -29.71 -4.14
N GLU A 281 26.33 -28.85 -5.12
CA GLU A 281 27.01 -29.26 -6.36
C GLU A 281 28.44 -28.71 -6.40
N ALA A 282 29.42 -29.63 -6.52
CA ALA A 282 30.82 -29.28 -6.72
C ALA A 282 31.02 -28.80 -8.17
N GLY A 283 30.81 -27.49 -8.40
CA GLY A 283 31.01 -26.87 -9.71
C GLY A 283 30.28 -25.55 -9.92
N GLY A 284 29.20 -25.30 -9.16
CA GLY A 284 28.32 -24.17 -9.43
C GLY A 284 27.67 -24.24 -10.82
N GLN A 285 26.90 -23.21 -11.16
CA GLN A 285 26.28 -23.03 -12.46
C GLN A 285 26.85 -21.77 -13.11
N THR A 286 27.44 -21.91 -14.30
CA THR A 286 27.83 -20.77 -15.13
C THR A 286 26.65 -20.35 -16.00
N ILE A 287 26.25 -19.08 -15.91
CA ILE A 287 25.16 -18.51 -16.71
C ILE A 287 25.65 -17.31 -17.51
N GLN A 288 25.11 -17.10 -18.69
CA GLN A 288 25.31 -15.86 -19.44
C GLN A 288 24.44 -14.77 -18.83
N ARG A 289 25.03 -13.66 -18.36
CA ARG A 289 24.27 -12.54 -17.78
C ARG A 289 23.28 -11.95 -18.77
N ARG A 290 23.64 -11.94 -20.06
CA ARG A 290 22.74 -11.56 -21.16
C ARG A 290 21.44 -12.34 -21.14
N ARG A 291 21.50 -13.66 -20.96
CA ARG A 291 20.32 -14.51 -20.90
C ARG A 291 19.44 -14.20 -19.70
N LEU A 292 20.04 -13.90 -18.54
CA LEU A 292 19.31 -13.45 -17.36
C LEU A 292 18.56 -12.14 -17.64
N CYS A 293 19.24 -11.16 -18.25
CA CYS A 293 18.64 -9.87 -18.60
C CYS A 293 17.46 -10.02 -19.57
N GLU A 294 17.60 -10.83 -20.63
CA GLU A 294 16.50 -11.10 -21.59
C GLU A 294 15.23 -11.62 -20.91
N ILE A 295 15.37 -12.55 -19.95
CA ILE A 295 14.25 -13.12 -19.21
C ILE A 295 13.60 -12.07 -18.31
N ILE A 296 14.41 -11.30 -17.58
CA ILE A 296 13.94 -10.27 -16.66
C ILE A 296 13.21 -9.15 -17.44
N GLU A 297 13.82 -8.65 -18.51
CA GLU A 297 13.28 -7.59 -19.36
C GLU A 297 11.93 -7.99 -19.94
N ALA A 298 11.80 -9.22 -20.45
CA ALA A 298 10.54 -9.71 -21.00
C ALA A 298 9.40 -9.69 -19.96
N ARG A 299 9.66 -10.18 -18.74
CA ARG A 299 8.64 -10.19 -17.68
C ARG A 299 8.32 -8.78 -17.17
N MET A 300 9.33 -7.93 -16.99
CA MET A 300 9.10 -6.56 -16.53
C MET A 300 8.34 -5.74 -17.57
N SER A 301 8.64 -5.93 -18.87
CA SER A 301 7.89 -5.31 -19.97
C SER A 301 6.41 -5.71 -19.97
N GLU A 302 6.10 -6.98 -19.67
CA GLU A 302 4.73 -7.44 -19.52
C GLU A 302 4.04 -6.75 -18.32
N ILE A 303 4.71 -6.66 -17.16
CA ILE A 303 4.18 -5.94 -16.00
C ILE A 303 3.86 -4.49 -16.35
N TYR A 304 4.78 -3.78 -17.03
CA TYR A 304 4.55 -2.40 -17.45
C TYR A 304 3.42 -2.26 -18.47
N SER A 305 3.29 -3.22 -19.38
CA SER A 305 2.16 -3.26 -20.33
C SER A 305 0.83 -3.40 -19.60
N LEU A 306 0.74 -4.27 -18.59
CA LEU A 306 -0.47 -4.44 -17.76
C LEU A 306 -0.79 -3.17 -16.95
N ILE A 307 0.23 -2.49 -16.42
CA ILE A 307 0.04 -1.19 -15.74
C ILE A 307 -0.51 -0.16 -16.74
N ARG A 308 0.04 -0.07 -17.94
CA ARG A 308 -0.42 0.86 -18.98
C ARG A 308 -1.87 0.56 -19.41
N GLU A 309 -2.24 -0.70 -19.52
CA GLU A 309 -3.62 -1.11 -19.78
C GLU A 309 -4.57 -0.70 -18.64
N GLU A 310 -4.13 -0.81 -17.38
CA GLU A 310 -4.89 -0.32 -16.23
C GLU A 310 -5.06 1.20 -16.25
N VAL A 311 -4.01 1.96 -16.55
CA VAL A 311 -4.10 3.42 -16.73
C VAL A 311 -5.10 3.78 -17.83
N LYS A 312 -5.11 3.07 -18.95
CA LYS A 312 -6.11 3.26 -20.01
C LYS A 312 -7.54 2.98 -19.53
N ARG A 313 -7.73 1.91 -18.74
CA ARG A 313 -9.04 1.57 -18.16
C ARG A 313 -9.55 2.59 -17.15
N SER A 314 -8.65 3.28 -16.44
CA SER A 314 -9.01 4.36 -15.50
C SER A 314 -9.58 5.60 -16.18
N GLY A 315 -9.44 5.74 -17.51
CA GLY A 315 -9.84 6.92 -18.27
C GLY A 315 -8.83 8.07 -18.24
N HIS A 316 -7.66 7.91 -17.60
CA HIS A 316 -6.62 8.96 -17.47
C HIS A 316 -5.39 8.75 -18.37
N ALA A 317 -5.53 7.98 -19.44
CA ALA A 317 -4.44 7.82 -20.41
C ALA A 317 -4.05 9.17 -21.03
N GLY A 318 -2.76 9.52 -20.95
CA GLY A 318 -2.25 10.80 -21.45
C GLY A 318 -2.59 12.01 -20.58
N MET A 319 -3.20 11.81 -19.41
CA MET A 319 -3.55 12.86 -18.44
C MET A 319 -2.73 12.77 -17.15
N LEU A 320 -1.50 12.25 -17.24
CA LEU A 320 -0.55 12.16 -16.13
C LEU A 320 0.73 12.96 -16.42
N PRO A 321 0.69 14.31 -16.40
CA PRO A 321 1.83 15.17 -16.68
C PRO A 321 3.07 14.91 -15.81
N ALA A 322 2.88 14.53 -14.54
CA ALA A 322 3.98 14.19 -13.65
C ALA A 322 4.55 12.78 -13.91
N GLY A 323 3.92 12.00 -14.80
CA GLY A 323 4.36 10.68 -15.20
C GLY A 323 4.06 9.60 -14.16
N ALA A 324 5.01 8.69 -13.97
CA ALA A 324 4.89 7.58 -13.04
C ALA A 324 6.03 7.50 -12.03
N VAL A 325 5.68 7.06 -10.82
CA VAL A 325 6.60 6.78 -9.72
C VAL A 325 6.54 5.29 -9.42
N LEU A 326 7.61 4.57 -9.73
CA LEU A 326 7.73 3.16 -9.41
C LEU A 326 8.30 2.97 -8.01
N THR A 327 7.67 2.12 -7.21
CA THR A 327 8.18 1.78 -5.88
C THR A 327 8.04 0.29 -5.59
N GLY A 328 8.32 -0.14 -4.37
CA GLY A 328 8.32 -1.55 -4.00
C GLY A 328 9.65 -2.25 -4.24
N GLY A 329 9.69 -3.53 -3.87
CA GLY A 329 10.90 -4.35 -4.02
C GLY A 329 11.30 -4.56 -5.48
N GLY A 330 10.33 -4.67 -6.39
CA GLY A 330 10.56 -4.85 -7.82
C GLY A 330 11.13 -3.62 -8.52
N ALA A 331 10.82 -2.41 -8.02
CA ALA A 331 11.39 -1.16 -8.56
C ALA A 331 12.89 -1.00 -8.27
N ARG A 332 13.48 -1.85 -7.43
CA ARG A 332 14.93 -1.85 -7.14
C ARG A 332 15.77 -2.54 -8.21
N LEU A 333 15.15 -3.20 -9.17
CA LEU A 333 15.85 -3.81 -10.29
C LEU A 333 16.58 -2.73 -11.11
N ALA A 334 17.86 -2.94 -11.39
CA ALA A 334 18.63 -2.01 -12.23
C ALA A 334 17.96 -1.85 -13.62
N GLY A 335 17.91 -0.62 -14.13
CA GLY A 335 17.27 -0.30 -15.41
C GLY A 335 15.73 -0.36 -15.41
N ALA A 336 15.08 -0.57 -14.26
CA ALA A 336 13.62 -0.66 -14.18
C ALA A 336 12.90 0.60 -14.68
N ASP A 337 13.39 1.79 -14.34
CA ASP A 337 12.86 3.08 -14.75
C ASP A 337 13.00 3.34 -16.26
N VAL A 338 14.14 2.95 -16.84
CA VAL A 338 14.39 3.05 -18.28
C VAL A 338 13.41 2.19 -19.05
N LEU A 339 13.32 0.89 -18.70
CA LEU A 339 12.39 -0.02 -19.35
C LEU A 339 10.92 0.39 -19.15
N ALA A 340 10.58 0.91 -17.98
CA ALA A 340 9.24 1.40 -17.70
C ALA A 340 8.88 2.65 -18.50
N ARG A 341 9.82 3.55 -18.75
CA ARG A 341 9.58 4.74 -19.59
C ARG A 341 9.12 4.34 -20.98
N ASP A 342 9.72 3.31 -21.56
CA ASP A 342 9.34 2.78 -22.86
C ASP A 342 7.99 2.04 -22.79
N GLY A 343 7.79 1.18 -21.78
CA GLY A 343 6.56 0.41 -21.63
C GLY A 343 5.32 1.26 -21.30
N LEU A 344 5.48 2.29 -20.47
CA LEU A 344 4.39 3.17 -20.03
C LEU A 344 4.17 4.37 -20.96
N GLU A 345 5.14 4.72 -21.81
CA GLU A 345 5.13 5.90 -22.69
C GLU A 345 4.93 7.22 -21.93
N MET A 346 5.57 7.36 -20.77
CA MET A 346 5.54 8.57 -19.94
C MET A 346 6.83 8.72 -19.14
N PRO A 347 7.14 9.90 -18.56
CA PRO A 347 8.25 10.05 -17.63
C PRO A 347 8.11 9.07 -16.46
N VAL A 348 9.22 8.43 -16.07
CA VAL A 348 9.26 7.49 -14.95
C VAL A 348 10.43 7.82 -14.05
N ARG A 349 10.20 7.76 -12.73
CA ARG A 349 11.25 7.76 -11.71
C ARG A 349 11.03 6.65 -10.70
N ILE A 350 12.11 6.25 -10.01
CA ILE A 350 12.01 5.37 -8.84
C ILE A 350 11.67 6.22 -7.60
N GLY A 351 10.65 5.84 -6.86
CA GLY A 351 10.21 6.45 -5.61
C GLY A 351 10.74 5.70 -4.39
N ALA A 352 11.64 6.35 -3.65
CA ALA A 352 12.01 5.95 -2.30
C ALA A 352 11.19 6.76 -1.27
N PRO A 353 10.96 6.21 -0.06
CA PRO A 353 10.27 6.92 1.02
C PRO A 353 10.96 8.24 1.39
N GLN A 354 10.17 9.29 1.62
CA GLN A 354 10.63 10.63 2.01
C GLN A 354 9.88 11.12 3.26
N GLY A 355 10.31 12.25 3.84
CA GLY A 355 9.59 12.91 4.94
C GLY A 355 9.65 12.17 6.29
N ILE A 356 10.61 11.25 6.47
CA ILE A 356 10.73 10.46 7.70
C ILE A 356 12.21 10.36 8.14
N GLY A 357 12.45 10.39 9.45
CA GLY A 357 13.78 10.27 10.07
C GLY A 357 14.00 8.95 10.82
N GLY A 358 15.10 8.86 11.57
CA GLY A 358 15.44 7.69 12.39
C GLY A 358 16.26 6.62 11.66
N LEU A 359 15.89 5.34 11.82
CA LEU A 359 16.64 4.16 11.35
C LEU A 359 16.60 3.93 9.82
N MET A 360 16.85 4.97 9.02
CA MET A 360 16.61 4.98 7.58
C MET A 360 17.64 4.24 6.73
N ASP A 361 18.86 3.99 7.21
CA ASP A 361 19.90 3.31 6.43
C ASP A 361 19.48 1.90 5.95
N GLN A 362 18.58 1.24 6.68
CA GLN A 362 18.11 -0.12 6.37
C GLN A 362 16.79 -0.12 5.58
N ILE A 363 15.95 0.91 5.75
CA ILE A 363 14.56 0.94 5.26
C ILE A 363 14.25 2.12 4.33
N GLY A 364 15.20 3.01 4.07
CA GLY A 364 15.04 4.18 3.19
C GLY A 364 15.11 3.85 1.70
N ASN A 365 14.56 2.72 1.30
CA ASN A 365 14.53 2.26 -0.09
C ASN A 365 13.11 1.86 -0.51
N PRO A 366 12.83 1.77 -1.83
CA PRO A 366 11.49 1.54 -2.36
C PRO A 366 10.75 0.32 -1.79
N ALA A 367 11.47 -0.70 -1.30
CA ALA A 367 10.87 -1.90 -0.75
C ALA A 367 10.11 -1.69 0.58
N PHE A 368 10.15 -0.49 1.15
CA PHE A 368 9.54 -0.14 2.43
C PHE A 368 8.53 1.01 2.34
N SER A 369 8.23 1.48 1.13
CA SER A 369 7.32 2.60 0.88
C SER A 369 5.95 2.40 1.49
N THR A 370 5.35 1.21 1.34
CA THR A 370 4.07 0.90 1.97
C THR A 370 4.15 0.95 3.50
N SER A 371 5.13 0.28 4.11
CA SER A 371 5.27 0.27 5.57
C SER A 371 5.57 1.65 6.18
N ILE A 372 6.36 2.48 5.50
CA ILE A 372 6.63 3.87 5.93
C ILE A 372 5.39 4.73 5.70
N GLY A 373 4.72 4.53 4.57
CA GLY A 373 3.45 5.15 4.23
C GLY A 373 2.36 4.94 5.26
N LEU A 374 2.32 3.77 5.91
CA LEU A 374 1.40 3.51 7.03
C LEU A 374 1.66 4.43 8.23
N LEU A 375 2.93 4.70 8.53
CA LEU A 375 3.29 5.61 9.64
C LEU A 375 2.91 7.06 9.29
N LEU A 376 3.19 7.49 8.05
CA LEU A 376 2.83 8.83 7.58
C LEU A 376 1.31 9.01 7.50
N TRP A 377 0.60 8.00 7.00
CA TRP A 377 -0.86 7.94 7.01
C TRP A 377 -1.40 8.12 8.43
N GLY A 378 -0.92 7.30 9.37
CA GLY A 378 -1.34 7.40 10.76
C GLY A 378 -1.04 8.78 11.35
N ALA A 379 0.12 9.37 11.05
CA ALA A 379 0.51 10.68 11.55
C ALA A 379 -0.38 11.81 11.00
N HIS A 380 -0.78 11.75 9.73
CA HIS A 380 -1.65 12.76 9.11
C HIS A 380 -3.10 12.66 9.59
N HIS A 381 -3.55 11.48 10.03
CA HIS A 381 -4.91 11.25 10.54
C HIS A 381 -4.97 11.18 12.08
N LEU A 382 -3.89 11.54 12.79
CA LEU A 382 -3.88 11.66 14.25
C LEU A 382 -4.90 12.72 14.70
N GLY A 383 -5.99 12.28 15.33
CA GLY A 383 -7.03 13.16 15.89
C GLY A 383 -8.32 13.23 15.07
N GLU A 384 -8.39 12.58 13.92
CA GLU A 384 -9.66 12.31 13.24
C GLU A 384 -10.32 11.07 13.87
N GLU A 385 -11.66 11.04 13.98
CA GLU A 385 -12.34 9.80 14.39
C GLU A 385 -12.03 8.71 13.35
N PRO A 386 -11.60 7.51 13.76
CA PRO A 386 -11.38 6.41 12.82
C PRO A 386 -12.63 6.24 11.97
N ILE A 387 -12.48 6.16 10.65
CA ILE A 387 -13.60 5.83 9.77
C ILE A 387 -14.10 4.46 10.22
N GLY A 388 -15.25 4.46 10.92
CA GLY A 388 -15.75 3.29 11.63
C GLY A 388 -15.84 2.09 10.70
N TYR A 389 -15.02 1.08 10.97
CA TYR A 389 -15.07 -0.19 10.28
C TYR A 389 -16.45 -0.80 10.53
N GLY A 390 -17.29 -0.86 9.49
CA GLY A 390 -18.68 -1.32 9.53
C GLY A 390 -18.85 -2.83 9.77
N GLY A 391 -17.85 -3.50 10.33
CA GLY A 391 -17.99 -4.86 10.84
C GLY A 391 -18.58 -4.79 12.24
N ASN A 392 -19.91 -4.87 12.36
CA ASN A 392 -20.64 -4.99 13.63
C ASN A 392 -19.86 -4.44 14.83
N GLY A 393 -19.89 -3.11 15.00
CA GLY A 393 -19.28 -2.40 16.11
C GLY A 393 -19.80 -2.93 17.45
N VAL A 394 -19.10 -3.93 17.99
CA VAL A 394 -19.20 -4.35 19.37
C VAL A 394 -18.23 -3.49 20.15
N ASN A 395 -18.79 -2.52 20.86
CA ASN A 395 -18.09 -1.60 21.74
C ASN A 395 -17.14 -2.38 22.70
N PRO A 396 -15.83 -2.08 22.78
CA PRO A 396 -14.88 -2.90 23.55
C PRO A 396 -15.04 -2.78 25.08
N LEU A 397 -15.75 -1.76 25.56
CA LEU A 397 -15.85 -1.41 26.99
C LEU A 397 -17.03 -2.05 27.74
N SER A 398 -17.98 -2.72 27.07
CA SER A 398 -19.18 -3.27 27.74
C SER A 398 -19.06 -4.74 28.15
N ARG A 399 -18.14 -5.54 27.60
CA ARG A 399 -18.09 -6.99 27.87
C ARG A 399 -17.25 -7.44 29.08
N VAL A 400 -16.37 -6.60 29.61
CA VAL A 400 -15.65 -6.96 30.86
C VAL A 400 -16.61 -6.97 32.06
N GLY A 401 -17.65 -6.13 32.05
CA GLY A 401 -18.67 -6.08 33.10
C GLY A 401 -19.67 -7.23 33.09
N GLU A 402 -19.99 -7.80 31.92
CA GLU A 402 -20.97 -8.89 31.81
C GLU A 402 -20.35 -10.28 32.03
N TRP A 403 -19.06 -10.47 31.70
CA TRP A 403 -18.39 -11.75 31.96
C TRP A 403 -18.13 -12.00 33.44
N ILE A 404 -17.80 -10.94 34.22
CA ILE A 404 -17.56 -11.05 35.66
C ILE A 404 -18.86 -11.29 36.45
N ARG A 405 -20.00 -10.78 35.97
CA ARG A 405 -21.29 -10.96 36.64
C ARG A 405 -21.88 -12.36 36.48
N ASN A 406 -21.44 -13.12 35.46
CA ASN A 406 -21.87 -14.50 35.21
C ASN A 406 -20.96 -15.57 35.82
N LEU A 407 -19.87 -15.17 36.49
CA LEU A 407 -18.91 -16.08 37.15
C LEU A 407 -19.07 -16.18 38.67
N PHE A 408 -19.90 -15.34 39.28
CA PHE A 408 -20.28 -15.44 40.70
C PHE A 408 -21.78 -15.22 40.89
N PRO A 409 -22.61 -16.27 40.84
CA PRO A 409 -24.00 -16.17 41.26
C PRO A 409 -24.05 -15.97 42.78
N GLY A 410 -24.55 -14.82 43.20
CA GLY A 410 -25.17 -14.63 44.51
C GLY A 410 -26.63 -15.02 44.46
#